data_AF-W6L5B4-F1
#
_entry.id   AF-W6L5B4-F1
#
_cell.length_a   1.000
_cell.length_b   1.000
_cell.length_c   1.000
_cell.angle_alpha   90.00
_cell.angle_beta   90.00
_cell.angle_gamma   90.00
#
_symmetry.space_group_name_H-M   'P 1'
#
loop_
_entity.id
_entity.type
_entity.pdbx_description
1 polymer ?
#
loop_
_entity_poly.entity_id
_entity_poly.type
_entity_poly.pdbx_seq_one_letter_code
_entity_poly.pdbx_strand_id
1 'polypeptide(L)'
;MSVVNEDDLVGYYMHVTLVNGTKVSGTVFTYLPKEGILVLLQNIKDQTSMKMVRIPFIHEYTIKSNVPKEHDLPNQLGPFAQLPSMHAGRDKSIFKHASSQLKQAEGLRMKHMGCMDPSTPIAACDAFSRVVRVYPDVSWDNEEKIIRLTNEVVIVGEPNWMTPKPILVDGAPEKEKLLTDRIQKLFNGVRKQ
;
A
#
# COMPACT_ATOMS: atom_id res chain seq x y z
N MET A 1 -7.17 1.05 -29.10
CA MET A 1 -5.72 0.93 -28.89
C MET A 1 -5.50 0.79 -27.39
N SER A 2 -5.06 -0.38 -26.94
CA SER A 2 -4.90 -0.66 -25.51
C SER A 2 -3.79 0.22 -24.95
N VAL A 3 -4.13 1.02 -23.94
CA VAL A 3 -3.17 1.71 -23.08
C VAL A 3 -2.36 0.62 -22.39
N VAL A 4 -1.17 0.32 -22.91
CA VAL A 4 -0.18 -0.48 -22.20
C VAL A 4 0.25 0.42 -21.05
N ASN A 5 -0.19 0.11 -19.82
CA ASN A 5 0.38 0.74 -18.64
C ASN A 5 1.89 0.49 -18.70
N GLU A 6 2.66 1.57 -18.57
CA GLU A 6 4.13 1.58 -18.60
C GLU A 6 4.77 0.70 -17.50
N ASP A 7 3.95 0.06 -16.67
CA ASP A 7 4.29 -0.71 -15.49
C ASP A 7 4.48 -2.23 -15.70
N ASP A 8 4.33 -2.77 -16.92
CA ASP A 8 4.55 -4.23 -17.11
C ASP A 8 5.13 -4.61 -18.49
N LEU A 9 6.35 -4.13 -18.75
CA LEU A 9 7.14 -4.51 -19.93
C LEU A 9 7.87 -5.85 -19.78
N VAL A 10 7.83 -6.49 -18.60
CA VAL A 10 8.48 -7.78 -18.35
C VAL A 10 7.87 -8.87 -19.23
N GLY A 11 8.72 -9.70 -19.83
CA GLY A 11 8.30 -10.77 -20.75
C GLY A 11 8.09 -10.32 -22.20
N TYR A 12 8.11 -9.01 -22.50
CA TYR A 12 8.05 -8.53 -23.88
C TYR A 12 9.40 -8.61 -24.58
N TYR A 13 9.39 -8.96 -25.86
CA TYR A 13 10.59 -8.93 -26.69
C TYR A 13 10.81 -7.52 -27.24
N MET A 14 12.02 -6.98 -26.98
CA MET A 14 12.37 -5.61 -27.34
C MET A 14 13.65 -5.58 -28.18
N HIS A 15 13.64 -4.71 -29.19
CA HIS A 15 14.84 -4.27 -29.89
C HIS A 15 15.19 -2.86 -29.43
N VAL A 16 16.46 -2.64 -29.07
CA VAL A 16 17.00 -1.39 -28.55
C VAL A 16 18.17 -0.98 -29.45
N THR A 17 18.14 0.24 -29.96
CA THR A 17 19.31 0.87 -30.59
C THR A 17 19.91 1.87 -29.61
N LEU A 18 21.19 1.72 -29.32
CA LEU A 18 21.93 2.63 -28.44
C LEU A 18 22.37 3.88 -29.18
N VAL A 19 22.76 4.93 -28.44
CA VAL A 19 23.27 6.21 -28.99
C VAL A 19 24.49 6.06 -29.90
N ASN A 20 25.26 4.97 -29.77
CA ASN A 20 26.39 4.66 -30.63
C ASN A 20 26.02 3.80 -31.86
N GLY A 21 24.72 3.61 -32.12
CA GLY A 21 24.20 2.77 -33.22
C GLY A 21 24.20 1.26 -32.94
N THR A 22 24.67 0.81 -31.77
CA THR A 22 24.67 -0.62 -31.41
C THR A 22 23.24 -1.12 -31.21
N LYS A 23 22.89 -2.23 -31.86
CA LYS A 23 21.57 -2.87 -31.72
C LYS A 23 21.64 -4.02 -30.73
N VAL A 24 20.76 -4.02 -29.74
CA VAL A 24 20.59 -5.06 -28.72
C VAL A 24 19.15 -5.54 -28.78
N SER A 25 18.93 -6.86 -28.72
CA SER A 25 17.58 -7.44 -28.80
C SER A 25 17.42 -8.53 -27.77
N GLY A 26 16.29 -8.58 -27.08
CA GLY A 26 16.04 -9.60 -26.07
C GLY A 26 14.72 -9.39 -25.35
N THR A 27 14.38 -10.35 -24.52
CA THR A 27 13.17 -10.33 -23.70
C THR A 27 13.43 -9.54 -22.42
N VAL A 28 12.57 -8.59 -22.09
CA VAL A 28 12.71 -7.79 -20.88
C VAL A 28 12.55 -8.71 -19.66
N PHE A 29 13.61 -8.84 -18.88
CA PHE A 29 13.59 -9.58 -17.63
C PHE A 29 13.18 -8.68 -16.46
N THR A 30 13.75 -7.47 -16.40
CA THR A 30 13.39 -6.45 -15.41
C THR A 30 13.82 -5.07 -15.90
N TYR A 31 13.22 -4.03 -15.33
CA TYR A 31 13.66 -2.66 -15.51
C TYR A 31 13.54 -1.91 -14.17
N LEU A 32 14.56 -1.11 -13.84
CA LEU A 32 14.62 -0.28 -12.65
C LEU A 32 14.67 1.19 -13.07
N PRO A 33 13.51 1.89 -13.12
CA PRO A 33 13.45 3.28 -13.57
C PRO A 33 14.31 4.22 -12.74
N LYS A 34 14.34 4.05 -11.41
CA LYS A 34 15.11 4.90 -10.49
C LYS A 34 16.62 4.84 -10.74
N GLU A 35 17.11 3.69 -11.17
CA GLU A 35 18.53 3.47 -11.43
C GLU A 35 18.88 3.61 -12.93
N GLY A 36 17.86 3.77 -13.78
CA GLY A 36 18.02 3.86 -15.23
C GLY A 36 18.54 2.56 -15.83
N ILE A 37 18.13 1.39 -15.33
CA ILE A 37 18.64 0.09 -15.76
C ILE A 37 17.53 -0.72 -16.42
N LEU A 38 17.85 -1.32 -17.57
CA LEU A 38 17.04 -2.29 -18.28
C LEU A 38 17.82 -3.60 -18.41
N VAL A 39 17.21 -4.73 -18.09
CA VAL A 39 17.84 -6.05 -18.21
C VAL A 39 17.11 -6.87 -19.26
N LEU A 40 17.85 -7.30 -20.28
CA LEU A 40 17.36 -8.11 -21.38
C LEU A 40 17.94 -9.52 -21.30
N LEU A 41 17.07 -10.52 -21.40
CA LEU A 41 17.42 -11.91 -21.61
C LEU A 41 17.58 -12.15 -23.13
N GLN A 42 18.75 -12.59 -23.56
CA GLN A 42 18.99 -13.00 -24.94
C GLN A 42 19.16 -14.52 -24.95
N ASN A 43 18.30 -15.22 -25.69
CA ASN A 43 18.51 -16.63 -25.98
C ASN A 43 19.18 -16.74 -27.34
N ILE A 44 20.49 -17.00 -27.35
CA ILE A 44 21.28 -17.13 -28.58
C ILE A 44 21.80 -18.57 -28.61
N LYS A 45 21.31 -19.40 -29.54
CA LYS A 45 21.82 -20.75 -29.79
C LYS A 45 21.87 -21.63 -28.53
N ASP A 46 20.75 -21.76 -27.82
CA ASP A 46 20.60 -22.51 -26.56
C ASP A 46 21.46 -22.02 -25.39
N GLN A 47 22.05 -20.82 -25.50
CA GLN A 47 22.72 -20.15 -24.39
C GLN A 47 21.91 -18.91 -23.98
N THR A 48 21.39 -18.98 -22.76
CA THR A 48 20.76 -17.84 -22.09
C THR A 48 21.83 -16.88 -21.62
N SER A 49 21.86 -15.68 -22.20
CA SER A 49 22.72 -14.58 -21.77
C SER A 49 21.89 -13.40 -21.29
N MET A 50 22.41 -12.64 -20.34
CA MET A 50 21.77 -11.43 -19.83
C MET A 50 22.57 -10.20 -20.26
N LYS A 51 21.87 -9.18 -20.76
CA LYS A 51 22.45 -7.87 -21.06
C LYS A 51 21.80 -6.81 -20.22
N MET A 52 22.62 -6.08 -19.49
CA MET A 52 22.23 -4.87 -18.78
C MET A 52 22.47 -3.67 -19.67
N VAL A 53 21.44 -2.87 -19.90
CA VAL A 53 21.45 -1.65 -20.70
C VAL A 53 21.08 -0.48 -19.81
N ARG A 54 21.87 0.59 -19.84
CA ARG A 54 21.48 1.84 -19.17
C ARG A 54 20.52 2.61 -20.06
N ILE A 55 19.35 2.91 -19.52
CA ILE A 55 18.24 3.61 -20.20
C ILE A 55 18.70 4.93 -20.84
N PRO A 56 19.56 5.77 -20.21
CA PRO A 56 20.03 7.01 -20.83
C PRO A 56 20.81 6.83 -22.15
N PHE A 57 21.31 5.63 -22.45
CA PHE A 57 22.04 5.34 -23.69
C PHE A 57 21.15 4.76 -24.78
N ILE A 58 19.84 4.65 -24.56
CA ILE A 58 18.87 4.18 -25.54
C ILE A 58 18.48 5.35 -26.44
N HIS A 59 18.71 5.21 -27.74
CA HIS A 59 18.30 6.18 -28.76
C HIS A 59 16.88 5.93 -29.25
N GLU A 60 16.57 4.66 -29.57
CA GLU A 60 15.25 4.21 -30.01
C GLU A 60 15.01 2.78 -29.51
N TYR A 61 13.74 2.41 -29.33
CA TYR A 61 13.34 1.06 -29.00
C TYR A 61 12.07 0.66 -29.73
N THR A 62 11.90 -0.64 -29.99
CA THR A 62 10.69 -1.21 -30.54
C THR A 62 10.31 -2.46 -29.76
N ILE A 63 9.03 -2.58 -29.41
CA ILE A 63 8.49 -3.72 -28.66
C ILE A 63 7.66 -4.56 -29.62
N LYS A 64 7.93 -5.88 -29.66
CA LYS A 64 7.12 -6.83 -30.41
C LYS A 64 6.16 -7.53 -29.48
N SER A 65 4.87 -7.42 -29.79
CA SER A 65 3.76 -8.03 -29.04
C SER A 65 3.67 -9.55 -29.22
N ASN A 66 4.27 -10.09 -30.29
CA ASN A 66 4.29 -11.51 -30.61
C ASN A 66 5.72 -12.03 -30.47
N VAL A 67 5.99 -12.72 -29.36
CA VAL A 67 7.31 -13.28 -29.03
C VAL A 67 7.42 -14.69 -29.62
N PRO A 68 8.45 -15.00 -30.43
CA PRO A 68 8.72 -16.39 -30.81
C PRO A 68 9.03 -17.23 -29.57
N LYS A 69 8.51 -18.47 -29.48
CA LYS A 69 8.67 -19.36 -28.31
C LYS A 69 10.12 -19.53 -27.84
N GLU A 70 11.08 -19.37 -28.74
CA GLU A 70 12.52 -19.45 -28.47
C GLU A 70 13.06 -18.29 -27.59
N HIS A 71 12.28 -17.23 -27.45
CA HIS A 71 12.60 -16.04 -26.65
C HIS A 71 11.68 -15.89 -25.43
N ASP A 72 10.85 -16.88 -25.13
CA ASP A 72 10.09 -16.89 -23.88
C ASP A 72 11.04 -16.92 -22.68
N LEU A 73 10.58 -16.36 -21.55
CA LEU A 73 11.28 -16.52 -20.29
C LEU A 73 11.41 -18.03 -19.97
N PRO A 74 12.52 -18.47 -19.37
CA PRO A 74 12.67 -19.87 -18.94
C PRO A 74 11.44 -20.35 -18.17
N ASN A 75 11.06 -21.62 -18.30
CA ASN A 75 9.83 -22.17 -17.69
C ASN A 75 9.71 -21.89 -16.16
N GLN A 76 10.84 -21.79 -15.46
CA GLN A 76 10.91 -21.46 -14.03
C GLN A 76 10.53 -19.99 -13.73
N LEU A 77 10.71 -19.11 -14.71
CA LEU A 77 10.43 -17.68 -14.66
C LEU A 77 9.11 -17.29 -15.36
N GLY A 78 8.52 -18.19 -16.15
CA GLY A 78 7.23 -18.01 -16.80
C GLY A 78 6.09 -17.53 -15.88
N PRO A 79 5.96 -18.04 -14.63
CA PRO A 79 4.96 -17.55 -13.68
C PRO A 79 5.15 -16.10 -13.23
N PHE A 80 6.33 -15.50 -13.44
CA PHE A 80 6.62 -14.10 -13.11
C PHE A 80 6.45 -13.16 -14.31
N ALA A 81 6.23 -13.71 -15.52
CA ALA A 81 5.92 -12.94 -16.72
C ALA A 81 4.53 -12.29 -16.65
N GLN A 82 3.69 -12.78 -15.74
CA GLN A 82 2.35 -12.27 -15.49
C GLN A 82 2.19 -12.16 -13.98
N LEU A 83 1.66 -11.04 -13.49
CA LEU A 83 1.20 -10.97 -12.11
C LEU A 83 0.29 -12.18 -11.82
N PRO A 84 0.38 -12.81 -10.63
CA PRO A 84 -0.51 -13.91 -10.28
C PRO A 84 -1.95 -13.44 -10.50
N SER A 85 -2.70 -14.20 -11.30
CA SER A 85 -4.08 -13.84 -11.62
C SER A 85 -4.85 -13.57 -10.34
N MET A 86 -5.41 -12.36 -10.21
CA MET A 86 -6.25 -11.96 -9.08
C MET A 86 -7.56 -12.78 -8.97
N HIS A 87 -7.77 -13.72 -9.89
CA HIS A 87 -8.85 -14.69 -9.97
C HIS A 87 -8.39 -16.14 -9.71
N ALA A 88 -7.08 -16.40 -9.58
CA ALA A 88 -6.54 -17.74 -9.38
C ALA A 88 -6.57 -18.14 -7.90
N GLY A 89 -7.77 -18.42 -7.41
CA GLY A 89 -7.99 -19.14 -6.16
C GLY A 89 -9.29 -19.89 -6.27
N ARG A 90 -9.25 -21.21 -6.03
CA ARG A 90 -10.46 -22.01 -5.79
C ARG A 90 -11.24 -21.32 -4.66
N ASP A 91 -12.42 -20.82 -5.01
CA ASP A 91 -13.52 -20.39 -4.14
C ASP A 91 -13.66 -18.90 -3.77
N LYS A 92 -12.63 -18.04 -3.82
CA LYS A 92 -12.82 -16.58 -3.63
C LYS A 92 -11.79 -15.77 -4.42
N SER A 93 -12.25 -15.02 -5.43
CA SER A 93 -11.42 -14.00 -6.11
C SER A 93 -10.77 -13.10 -5.05
N ILE A 94 -9.43 -13.06 -5.04
CA ILE A 94 -8.64 -12.20 -4.14
C ILE A 94 -9.09 -10.75 -4.29
N PHE A 95 -9.42 -10.34 -5.52
CA PHE A 95 -10.01 -9.05 -5.82
C PHE A 95 -11.35 -8.82 -5.11
N LYS A 96 -12.27 -9.78 -5.15
CA LYS A 96 -13.58 -9.67 -4.47
C LYS A 96 -13.39 -9.58 -2.95
N HIS A 97 -12.47 -10.36 -2.39
CA HIS A 97 -12.15 -10.32 -0.96
C HIS A 97 -11.52 -8.98 -0.54
N ALA A 98 -10.49 -8.53 -1.27
CA ALA A 98 -9.83 -7.25 -1.02
C ALA A 98 -10.81 -6.07 -1.16
N SER A 99 -11.60 -6.06 -2.24
CA SER A 99 -12.63 -5.03 -2.47
C SER A 99 -13.68 -5.01 -1.37
N SER A 100 -14.10 -6.19 -0.87
CA SER A 100 -15.04 -6.28 0.25
C SER A 100 -14.45 -5.73 1.54
N GLN A 101 -13.19 -6.05 1.84
CA GLN A 101 -12.51 -5.52 3.03
C GLN A 101 -12.32 -4.00 2.93
N LEU A 102 -11.98 -3.48 1.75
CA LEU A 102 -11.85 -2.05 1.51
C LEU A 102 -13.19 -1.33 1.71
N LYS A 103 -14.28 -1.84 1.12
CA LYS A 103 -15.63 -1.27 1.32
C LYS A 103 -16.08 -1.30 2.78
N GLN A 104 -15.78 -2.40 3.49
CA GLN A 104 -16.10 -2.50 4.92
C GLN A 104 -15.30 -1.48 5.74
N ALA A 105 -14.00 -1.32 5.45
CA ALA A 105 -13.15 -0.34 6.11
C ALA A 105 -13.58 1.11 5.79
N GLU A 106 -13.99 1.38 4.56
CA GLU A 106 -14.56 2.66 4.13
C GLU A 106 -15.87 2.96 4.86
N GLY A 107 -16.79 2.00 4.93
CA GLY A 107 -18.05 2.14 5.68
C GLY A 107 -17.81 2.42 7.16
N LEU A 108 -16.84 1.75 7.78
CA LEU A 108 -16.43 2.03 9.17
C LEU A 108 -15.82 3.42 9.32
N ARG A 109 -14.95 3.86 8.41
CA ARG A 109 -14.41 5.22 8.42
C ARG A 109 -15.50 6.27 8.30
N MET A 110 -16.45 6.10 7.37
CA MET A 110 -17.57 7.02 7.22
C MET A 110 -18.49 7.03 8.44
N LYS A 111 -18.78 5.88 9.04
CA LYS A 111 -19.58 5.78 10.27
C LYS A 111 -18.95 6.56 11.42
N HIS A 112 -17.64 6.44 11.60
CA HIS A 112 -16.95 6.96 12.78
C HIS A 112 -16.38 8.38 12.57
N MET A 113 -15.87 8.69 11.38
CA MET A 113 -15.23 9.97 11.06
C MET A 113 -16.04 10.86 10.13
N GLY A 114 -17.15 10.38 9.55
CA GLY A 114 -17.95 11.17 8.61
C GLY A 114 -18.55 12.43 9.23
N CYS A 115 -18.67 12.48 10.57
CA CYS A 115 -19.14 13.63 11.32
C CYS A 115 -18.01 14.52 11.85
N MET A 116 -16.74 14.21 11.60
CA MET A 116 -15.62 15.03 12.05
C MET A 116 -15.46 16.26 11.16
N ASP A 117 -15.22 17.40 11.79
CA ASP A 117 -14.91 18.66 11.11
C ASP A 117 -13.62 18.53 10.26
N PRO A 118 -13.57 19.06 9.02
CA PRO A 118 -12.35 19.10 8.20
C PRO A 118 -11.14 19.75 8.88
N SER A 119 -11.35 20.61 9.87
CA SER A 119 -10.30 21.23 10.69
C SER A 119 -9.72 20.30 11.76
N THR A 120 -10.28 19.11 11.96
CA THR A 120 -9.84 18.14 12.97
C THR A 120 -8.41 17.67 12.66
N PRO A 121 -7.46 17.76 13.62
CA PRO A 121 -6.09 17.32 13.38
C PRO A 121 -6.01 15.83 13.00
N ILE A 122 -5.16 15.49 12.03
CA ILE A 122 -4.94 14.09 11.60
C ILE A 122 -4.58 13.19 12.78
N ALA A 123 -3.77 13.69 13.72
CA ALA A 123 -3.39 12.95 14.92
C ALA A 123 -4.59 12.63 15.83
N ALA A 124 -5.63 13.47 15.86
CA ALA A 124 -6.87 13.18 16.59
C ALA A 124 -7.67 12.07 15.90
N CYS A 125 -7.76 12.09 14.56
CA CYS A 125 -8.38 11.03 13.77
C CYS A 125 -7.67 9.68 13.98
N ASP A 126 -6.34 9.70 14.05
CA ASP A 126 -5.52 8.52 14.34
C ASP A 126 -5.75 7.99 15.76
N ALA A 127 -5.79 8.87 16.76
CA ALA A 127 -6.09 8.51 18.14
C ALA A 127 -7.49 7.89 18.25
N PHE A 128 -8.50 8.52 17.64
CA PHE A 128 -9.86 8.05 17.60
C PHE A 128 -9.99 6.68 16.93
N SER A 129 -9.34 6.49 15.77
CA SER A 129 -9.30 5.19 15.07
C SER A 129 -8.78 4.06 15.94
N ARG A 130 -7.74 4.33 16.75
CA ARG A 130 -7.14 3.33 17.64
C ARG A 130 -8.12 2.95 18.75
N VAL A 131 -8.82 3.93 19.30
CA VAL A 131 -9.79 3.71 20.37
C VAL A 131 -11.01 2.95 19.84
N VAL A 132 -11.58 3.35 18.70
CA VAL A 132 -12.75 2.71 18.06
C VAL A 132 -12.54 1.21 17.81
N ARG A 133 -11.30 0.79 17.49
CA ARG A 133 -10.96 -0.63 17.28
C ARG A 133 -11.14 -1.49 18.52
N VAL A 134 -10.98 -0.91 19.71
CA VAL A 134 -11.07 -1.62 21.00
C VAL A 134 -12.41 -1.34 21.67
N TYR A 135 -12.92 -0.12 21.51
CA TYR A 135 -14.14 0.37 22.12
C TYR A 135 -15.05 0.91 21.00
N PRO A 136 -16.05 0.13 20.55
CA PRO A 136 -16.87 0.51 19.39
C PRO A 136 -17.86 1.65 19.68
N ASP A 137 -18.21 1.86 20.95
CA ASP A 137 -19.24 2.81 21.39
C ASP A 137 -18.64 4.18 21.78
N VAL A 138 -17.60 4.61 21.08
CA VAL A 138 -16.93 5.90 21.33
C VAL A 138 -17.37 6.94 20.30
N SER A 139 -17.47 8.19 20.74
CA SER A 139 -17.87 9.31 19.88
C SER A 139 -16.82 10.42 19.89
N TRP A 140 -16.78 11.15 18.78
CA TRP A 140 -16.03 12.39 18.69
C TRP A 140 -16.96 13.55 19.04
N ASP A 141 -16.53 14.38 19.98
CA ASP A 141 -17.22 15.61 20.36
C ASP A 141 -16.61 16.77 19.57
N ASN A 142 -17.36 17.31 18.61
CA ASN A 142 -16.88 18.39 17.75
C ASN A 142 -16.75 19.74 18.48
N GLU A 143 -17.53 19.96 19.54
CA GLU A 143 -17.56 21.22 20.28
C GLU A 143 -16.38 21.28 21.25
N GLU A 144 -16.23 20.22 22.06
CA GLU A 144 -15.14 20.13 23.04
C GLU A 144 -13.82 19.67 22.41
N LYS A 145 -13.86 19.18 21.16
CA LYS A 145 -12.73 18.57 20.44
C LYS A 145 -12.10 17.46 21.28
N ILE A 146 -12.91 16.52 21.76
CA ILE A 146 -12.47 15.37 22.58
C ILE A 146 -13.02 14.05 22.03
N ILE A 147 -12.40 12.94 22.45
CA ILE A 147 -12.97 11.61 22.23
C ILE A 147 -13.70 11.19 23.49
N ARG A 148 -15.00 10.98 23.41
CA ARG A 148 -15.84 10.55 24.53
C ARG A 148 -16.00 9.03 24.50
N LEU A 149 -15.62 8.38 25.60
CA LEU A 149 -15.82 6.93 25.77
C LEU A 149 -17.03 6.63 26.63
N THR A 150 -17.16 7.38 27.73
CA THR A 150 -18.34 7.38 28.60
C THR A 150 -18.64 8.82 29.00
N ASN A 151 -19.64 9.03 29.84
CA ASN A 151 -19.90 10.36 30.41
C ASN A 151 -18.78 10.82 31.34
N GLU A 152 -18.03 9.86 31.90
CA GLU A 152 -17.01 10.06 32.92
C GLU A 152 -15.57 9.96 32.37
N VAL A 153 -15.37 9.32 31.22
CA VAL A 153 -14.05 9.09 30.62
C VAL A 153 -13.96 9.71 29.23
N VAL A 154 -13.04 10.65 29.08
CA VAL A 154 -12.76 11.33 27.82
C VAL A 154 -11.28 11.34 27.51
N ILE A 155 -10.91 11.53 26.25
CA ILE A 155 -9.52 11.67 25.80
C ILE A 155 -9.35 13.06 25.21
N VAL A 156 -8.36 13.77 25.74
CA VAL A 156 -7.98 15.12 25.31
C VAL A 156 -6.65 15.10 24.57
N GLY A 157 -6.46 16.06 23.68
CA GLY A 157 -5.23 16.30 22.95
C GLY A 157 -4.24 17.20 23.68
N GLU A 158 -4.10 17.15 25.01
CA GLU A 158 -3.21 18.05 25.75
C GLU A 158 -1.85 17.39 26.11
N PRO A 159 -0.70 17.99 25.76
CA PRO A 159 -0.52 19.30 25.11
C PRO A 159 -0.71 19.28 23.58
N ASN A 160 -0.74 18.11 22.97
CA ASN A 160 -1.13 17.91 21.56
C ASN A 160 -1.64 16.47 21.34
N TRP A 161 -2.30 16.23 20.20
CA TRP A 161 -2.83 14.93 19.81
C TRP A 161 -1.78 13.85 19.47
N MET A 162 -0.49 14.18 19.44
CA MET A 162 0.57 13.16 19.29
C MET A 162 0.76 12.35 20.58
N THR A 163 0.36 12.91 21.72
CA THR A 163 0.35 12.26 23.03
C THR A 163 -1.01 12.43 23.69
N PRO A 164 -2.07 11.77 23.15
CA PRO A 164 -3.41 11.90 23.70
C PRO A 164 -3.46 11.38 25.14
N LYS A 165 -4.23 12.06 25.99
CA LYS A 165 -4.37 11.72 27.40
C LYS A 165 -5.82 11.40 27.73
N PRO A 166 -6.12 10.20 28.25
CA PRO A 166 -7.40 9.91 28.86
C PRO A 166 -7.48 10.61 30.21
N ILE A 167 -8.58 11.31 30.47
CA ILE A 167 -8.88 12.01 31.70
C ILE A 167 -10.25 11.60 32.22
N LEU A 168 -10.42 11.73 33.54
CA LEU A 168 -11.72 11.60 34.19
C LEU A 168 -12.37 12.97 34.27
N VAL A 169 -13.67 13.03 33.99
CA VAL A 169 -14.48 14.23 34.23
C VAL A 169 -14.61 14.45 35.74
N ASP A 170 -14.70 15.71 36.17
CA ASP A 170 -14.83 16.05 37.59
C ASP A 170 -16.06 15.37 38.22
N GLY A 171 -15.85 14.72 39.37
CA GLY A 171 -16.89 13.94 40.05
C GLY A 171 -17.06 12.50 39.56
N ALA A 172 -16.22 12.04 38.62
CA ALA A 172 -16.24 10.65 38.17
C ALA A 172 -15.94 9.65 39.31
N PRO A 173 -16.61 8.49 39.36
CA PRO A 173 -16.34 7.48 40.36
C PRO A 173 -14.96 6.84 40.16
N GLU A 174 -14.25 6.50 41.25
CA GLU A 174 -12.88 5.96 41.18
C GLU A 174 -12.75 4.67 40.35
N LYS A 175 -13.83 3.90 40.19
CA LYS A 175 -13.85 2.67 39.36
C LYS A 175 -13.48 2.95 37.90
N GLU A 176 -13.74 4.16 37.41
CA GLU A 176 -13.43 4.57 36.04
C GLU A 176 -11.93 4.84 35.82
N LYS A 177 -11.13 4.98 36.90
CA LYS A 177 -9.66 5.08 36.81
C LYS A 177 -9.05 3.89 36.06
N LEU A 178 -9.63 2.71 36.24
CA LEU A 178 -9.19 1.49 35.55
C LEU A 178 -9.35 1.59 34.04
N LEU A 179 -10.40 2.26 33.56
CA LEU A 179 -10.65 2.47 32.15
C LEU A 179 -9.66 3.48 31.56
N THR A 180 -9.43 4.62 32.23
CA THR A 180 -8.40 5.59 31.85
C THR A 180 -7.00 4.95 31.77
N ASP A 181 -6.62 4.11 32.73
CA ASP A 181 -5.32 3.42 32.73
C ASP A 181 -5.17 2.44 31.56
N ARG A 182 -6.24 1.73 31.20
CA ARG A 182 -6.24 0.82 30.05
C ARG A 182 -6.07 1.58 28.74
N ILE A 183 -6.76 2.72 28.59
CA ILE A 183 -6.63 3.58 27.42
C ILE A 183 -5.23 4.20 27.34
N GLN A 184 -4.67 4.63 28.48
CA GLN A 184 -3.32 5.17 28.50
C GLN A 184 -2.29 4.11 28.09
N LYS A 185 -2.46 2.86 28.53
CA LYS A 185 -1.64 1.72 28.07
C LYS A 185 -1.81 1.44 26.59
N LEU A 186 -3.02 1.57 26.03
CA LEU A 186 -3.28 1.43 24.60
C LEU A 186 -2.44 2.41 23.78
N PHE A 187 -2.32 3.67 24.23
CA PHE A 187 -1.49 4.66 23.57
C PHE A 187 0.02 4.44 23.78
N ASN A 188 0.43 3.99 24.98
CA ASN A 188 1.84 3.78 25.31
C ASN A 188 2.44 2.50 24.69
N GLY A 189 1.63 1.47 24.45
CA GLY A 189 2.05 0.17 23.91
C GLY A 189 2.64 0.22 22.49
N VAL A 190 2.58 1.37 21.82
CA VAL A 190 3.06 1.57 20.44
C VAL A 190 4.51 2.06 20.38
N ARG A 191 5.16 2.43 21.50
CA ARG A 191 6.58 2.84 21.54
C ARG A 191 7.60 1.69 21.41
N LYS A 192 7.27 0.61 20.69
CA LYS A 192 8.24 -0.41 20.26
C LYS A 192 8.36 -0.40 18.74
N GLN A 193 9.12 0.56 18.23
CA GLN A 193 9.84 0.46 16.96
C GLN A 193 11.28 0.88 17.22
#